data_AF-A0A4W3HWD1-F1
#
_entry.id   AF-A0A4W3HWD1-F1
#
_cell.length_a   1.000
_cell.length_b   1.000
_cell.length_c   1.000
_cell.angle_alpha   90.00
_cell.angle_beta   90.00
_cell.angle_gamma   90.00
#
_symmetry.space_group_name_H-M   'P 1'
#
loop_
_entity.id
_entity.type
_entity.pdbx_description
1 polymer ?
#
loop_
_entity_poly.entity_id
_entity_poly.type
_entity_poly.pdbx_seq_one_letter_code
_entity_poly.pdbx_strand_id
1 'polypeptide(L)'
;MVEKWLLQVEGMMLDSVKHVLQQGVGNYVQVHRKKWVLHWPGQVVICVSTIYWTSEVSEAIRDGKLTDYLKKSNEQISDIVELVRGKLSGGARLTLGALTVIDVHGN
;
A
#
# COMPACT_ATOMS: atom_id res chain seq x y z
N MET A 1 10.15 -9.55 -36.10
CA MET A 1 8.74 -9.13 -35.87
C MET A 1 8.28 -9.45 -34.46
N VAL A 2 8.54 -10.66 -33.94
CA VAL A 2 8.22 -11.04 -32.54
C VAL A 2 8.90 -10.13 -31.50
N GLU A 3 10.19 -9.84 -31.64
CA GLU A 3 10.92 -8.96 -30.69
C GLU A 3 10.31 -7.56 -30.57
N LYS A 4 9.88 -6.97 -31.70
CA LYS A 4 9.22 -5.65 -31.69
C LYS A 4 7.90 -5.69 -30.93
N TRP A 5 7.12 -6.77 -31.07
CA TRP A 5 5.88 -6.93 -30.32
C TRP A 5 6.15 -7.15 -28.83
N LEU A 6 7.17 -7.95 -28.47
CA LEU A 6 7.55 -8.17 -27.07
C LEU A 6 7.94 -6.86 -26.36
N LEU A 7 8.72 -6.00 -27.02
CA LEU A 7 9.06 -4.67 -26.49
C LEU A 7 7.83 -3.77 -26.30
N GLN A 8 6.85 -3.84 -27.21
CA GLN A 8 5.60 -3.09 -27.07
C GLN A 8 4.77 -3.61 -25.90
N VAL A 9 4.68 -4.92 -25.71
CA VAL A 9 4.00 -5.54 -24.58
C VAL A 9 4.66 -5.14 -23.26
N GLU A 10 5.99 -5.21 -23.18
CA GLU A 10 6.74 -4.77 -22.01
C GLU A 10 6.46 -3.29 -21.68
N GLY A 11 6.48 -2.41 -22.70
CA GLY A 11 6.12 -1.00 -22.53
C GLY A 11 4.71 -0.82 -21.96
N MET A 12 3.72 -1.53 -22.52
CA MET A 12 2.34 -1.50 -22.01
C MET A 12 2.20 -2.04 -20.59
N MET A 13 2.98 -3.06 -20.21
CA MET A 13 3.00 -3.58 -18.84
C MET A 13 3.49 -2.51 -17.85
N LEU A 14 4.58 -1.81 -18.18
CA LEU A 14 5.11 -0.71 -17.36
C LEU A 14 4.10 0.43 -17.22
N ASP A 15 3.49 0.85 -18.32
CA ASP A 15 2.51 1.93 -18.32
C ASP A 15 1.24 1.54 -17.53
N SER A 16 0.81 0.29 -17.64
CA SER A 16 -0.32 -0.23 -16.86
C SER A 16 -0.03 -0.20 -15.36
N VAL A 17 1.14 -0.66 -14.92
CA VAL A 17 1.52 -0.63 -13.50
C VAL A 17 1.60 0.82 -12.99
N LYS A 18 2.23 1.73 -13.75
CA LYS A 18 2.29 3.16 -13.40
C LYS A 18 0.89 3.77 -13.27
N HIS A 19 0.00 3.46 -14.20
CA HIS A 19 -1.35 3.99 -14.20
C HIS A 19 -2.14 3.53 -12.96
N VAL A 20 -2.10 2.23 -12.64
CA VAL A 20 -2.79 1.69 -11.45
C VAL A 20 -2.16 2.25 -10.16
N LEU A 21 -0.83 2.41 -10.11
CA LEU A 21 -0.15 3.04 -8.97
C LEU A 21 -0.66 4.48 -8.74
N GLN A 22 -0.71 5.29 -9.80
CA GLN A 22 -1.21 6.67 -9.73
C GLN A 22 -2.64 6.75 -9.21
N GLN A 23 -3.53 5.87 -9.71
CA GLN A 23 -4.89 5.79 -9.19
C GLN A 23 -4.92 5.36 -7.72
N GLY A 24 -4.09 4.40 -7.33
CA GLY A 24 -3.96 3.93 -5.96
C GLY A 24 -3.56 5.06 -5.01
N VAL A 25 -2.54 5.84 -5.38
CA VAL A 25 -2.11 7.04 -4.63
C VAL A 25 -3.27 8.02 -4.49
N GLY A 26 -3.92 8.40 -5.60
CA GLY A 26 -5.02 9.37 -5.57
C GLY A 26 -6.22 8.92 -4.73
N ASN A 27 -6.50 7.61 -4.71
CA ASN A 27 -7.62 7.05 -3.96
C ASN A 27 -7.32 6.82 -2.47
N TYR A 28 -6.04 6.73 -2.07
CA TYR A 28 -5.64 6.40 -0.70
C TYR A 28 -6.22 7.35 0.35
N VAL A 29 -6.27 8.65 0.06
CA VAL A 29 -6.84 9.66 0.97
C VAL A 29 -8.37 9.75 0.92
N GLN A 30 -9.00 9.10 -0.06
CA GLN A 30 -10.46 9.15 -0.26
C GLN A 30 -11.18 7.99 0.43
N VAL A 31 -10.49 6.87 0.64
CA VAL A 31 -11.05 5.64 1.19
C VAL A 31 -10.29 5.24 2.44
N HIS A 32 -11.01 4.81 3.47
CA HIS A 32 -10.39 4.32 4.71
C HIS A 32 -9.37 3.19 4.42
N ARG A 33 -8.15 3.28 4.98
CA ARG A 33 -7.02 2.36 4.72
C ARG A 33 -7.44 0.89 4.80
N LYS A 34 -8.15 0.50 5.86
CA LYS A 34 -8.69 -0.87 6.07
C LYS A 34 -9.52 -1.40 4.89
N LYS A 35 -10.28 -0.54 4.19
CA LYS A 35 -11.02 -0.93 2.97
C LYS A 35 -10.14 -0.80 1.73
N TRP A 36 -9.35 0.27 1.65
CA TRP A 36 -8.48 0.56 0.52
C TRP A 36 -7.53 -0.60 0.21
N VAL A 37 -6.90 -1.22 1.22
CA VAL A 37 -5.97 -2.35 1.04
C VAL A 37 -6.58 -3.60 0.40
N LEU A 38 -7.91 -3.71 0.35
CA LEU A 38 -8.63 -4.82 -0.30
C LEU A 38 -9.03 -4.50 -1.74
N HIS A 39 -8.98 -3.24 -2.18
CA HIS A 39 -9.40 -2.80 -3.51
C HIS A 39 -8.25 -2.73 -4.51
N TRP A 40 -7.00 -2.69 -4.06
CA TRP A 40 -5.83 -2.47 -4.90
C TRP A 40 -4.95 -3.72 -5.04
N PRO A 41 -4.24 -3.89 -6.17
CA PRO A 41 -3.28 -4.99 -6.33
C PRO A 41 -2.17 -4.93 -5.26
N GLY A 42 -1.65 -6.09 -4.87
CA GLY A 42 -0.74 -6.17 -3.71
C GLY A 42 0.52 -5.30 -3.81
N GLN A 43 1.14 -5.20 -4.98
CA GLN A 43 2.29 -4.30 -5.19
C GLN A 43 1.91 -2.82 -5.05
N VAL A 44 0.71 -2.44 -5.49
CA VAL A 44 0.19 -1.08 -5.33
C VAL A 44 -0.11 -0.81 -3.86
N VAL A 45 -0.71 -1.76 -3.16
CA VAL A 45 -0.98 -1.67 -1.71
C VAL A 45 0.29 -1.40 -0.93
N ILE A 46 1.33 -2.19 -1.18
CA ILE A 46 2.62 -2.06 -0.51
C ILE A 46 3.28 -0.72 -0.86
N CYS A 47 3.45 -0.42 -2.15
CA CYS A 47 4.18 0.77 -2.58
C CYS A 47 3.51 2.07 -2.11
N VAL A 48 2.19 2.19 -2.27
CA VAL A 48 1.45 3.38 -1.85
C VAL A 48 1.45 3.51 -0.32
N SER A 49 1.33 2.39 0.43
CA SER A 49 1.45 2.45 1.89
C SER A 49 2.81 2.99 2.32
N THR A 50 3.91 2.58 1.66
CA THR A 50 5.25 3.12 1.94
C THR A 50 5.36 4.60 1.59
N ILE A 51 4.78 5.05 0.47
CA ILE A 51 4.76 6.48 0.09
C ILE A 51 4.10 7.31 1.21
N TYR A 52 2.91 6.90 1.66
CA TYR A 52 2.19 7.63 2.70
C TYR A 52 2.89 7.54 4.06
N TRP A 53 3.38 6.37 4.45
CA TRP A 53 4.16 6.24 5.69
C TRP A 53 5.37 7.18 5.69
N THR A 54 6.18 7.19 4.62
CA THR A 54 7.36 8.06 4.52
C THR A 54 6.97 9.54 4.58
N SER A 55 5.89 9.94 3.89
CA SER A 55 5.42 11.32 3.91
C SER A 55 4.94 11.74 5.30
N GLU A 56 4.08 10.93 5.91
CA GLU A 56 3.42 11.23 7.18
C GLU A 56 4.41 11.19 8.36
N VAL A 57 5.34 10.23 8.40
CA VAL A 57 6.38 10.20 9.43
C VAL A 57 7.33 11.39 9.30
N SER A 58 7.70 11.76 8.07
CA SER A 58 8.54 12.94 7.83
C SER A 58 7.85 14.22 8.29
N GLU A 59 6.54 14.33 8.12
CA GLU A 59 5.74 15.44 8.65
C GLU A 59 5.67 15.42 10.17
N ALA A 60 5.40 14.27 10.78
CA ALA A 60 5.38 14.13 12.23
C ALA A 60 6.72 14.48 12.89
N ILE A 61 7.85 14.16 12.24
CA ILE A 61 9.19 14.59 12.69
C ILE A 61 9.31 16.11 12.66
N ARG A 62 8.98 16.74 11.53
CA ARG A 62 9.07 18.21 11.39
C ARG A 62 8.20 18.95 12.40
N ASP A 63 7.01 18.42 12.66
CA ASP A 63 6.01 19.03 13.53
C ASP A 63 6.18 18.67 15.02
N GLY A 64 7.10 17.75 15.36
CA GLY A 64 7.25 17.25 16.72
C GLY A 64 6.07 16.39 17.22
N LYS A 65 5.34 15.75 16.30
CA LYS A 65 4.11 14.96 16.55
C LYS A 65 4.30 13.45 16.38
N LEU A 66 5.52 12.94 16.57
CA LEU A 66 5.83 11.52 16.41
C LEU A 66 4.96 10.61 17.29
N THR A 67 4.64 11.03 18.52
CA THR A 67 3.80 10.24 19.44
C THR A 67 2.37 10.08 18.91
N ASP A 68 1.79 11.13 18.34
CA ASP A 68 0.46 11.07 17.72
C ASP A 68 0.49 10.17 16.48
N TYR A 69 1.55 10.28 15.68
CA TYR A 69 1.72 9.44 14.50
C TYR A 69 1.90 7.95 14.85
N LEU A 70 2.67 7.65 15.90
CA LEU A 70 2.83 6.28 16.41
C LEU A 70 1.48 5.67 16.82
N LYS A 71 0.60 6.45 17.45
CA LYS A 71 -0.76 5.99 17.79
C LYS A 71 -1.54 5.62 16.53
N LYS A 72 -1.53 6.49 15.51
CA LYS A 72 -2.16 6.24 14.21
C LYS A 72 -1.60 4.98 13.54
N SER A 73 -0.28 4.82 13.54
CA SER A 73 0.37 3.66 12.91
C SER A 73 -0.01 2.34 13.60
N ASN A 74 -0.04 2.33 14.93
CA ASN A 74 -0.52 1.19 15.72
C ASN A 74 -1.99 0.84 15.44
N GLU A 75 -2.87 1.84 15.31
CA GLU A 75 -4.26 1.65 14.93
C GLU A 75 -4.39 1.02 13.54
N GLN A 76 -3.59 1.47 12.58
CA GLN A 76 -3.58 0.90 11.24
C GLN A 76 -3.11 -0.56 11.22
N ILE A 77 -2.05 -0.90 11.96
CA ILE A 77 -1.60 -2.31 12.09
C ILE A 77 -2.71 -3.17 12.69
N SER A 78 -3.36 -2.69 13.75
CA SER A 78 -4.47 -3.40 14.40
C SER A 78 -5.61 -3.69 13.40
N ASP A 79 -5.97 -2.71 12.58
CA ASP A 79 -6.97 -2.85 11.53
C ASP A 79 -6.59 -3.93 10.50
N ILE A 80 -5.32 -3.98 10.06
CA ILE A 80 -4.85 -5.01 9.13
C ILE A 80 -4.85 -6.40 9.79
N VAL A 81 -4.41 -6.51 11.04
CA VAL A 81 -4.44 -7.76 11.81
C VAL A 81 -5.87 -8.29 11.95
N GLU A 82 -6.84 -7.42 12.20
CA GLU A 82 -8.25 -7.80 12.26
C GLU A 82 -8.73 -8.37 10.91
N LEU A 83 -8.38 -7.74 9.78
CA LEU A 83 -8.72 -8.26 8.45
C LEU A 83 -8.11 -9.64 8.21
N VAL A 84 -6.84 -9.83 8.57
CA VAL A 84 -6.13 -11.11 8.40
C VAL A 84 -6.78 -12.23 9.22
N ARG A 85 -7.31 -11.93 10.41
CA ARG A 85 -8.07 -12.91 11.22
C ARG A 85 -9.42 -13.30 10.60
N GLY A 86 -9.97 -12.46 9.72
CA GLY A 86 -11.20 -12.72 9.00
C GLY A 86 -11.05 -13.63 7.77
N LYS A 87 -12.16 -13.76 7.03
CA LYS A 87 -12.20 -14.49 5.76
C LYS A 87 -11.68 -13.59 4.63
N LEU A 88 -10.61 -14.03 3.99
CA LEU A 88 -9.96 -13.35 2.86
C LEU A 88 -9.68 -14.33 1.74
N SER A 89 -9.59 -13.83 0.50
CA SER A 89 -9.02 -14.60 -0.61
C SER A 89 -7.53 -14.89 -0.35
N GLY A 90 -6.98 -15.92 -1.00
CA GLY A 90 -5.56 -16.26 -0.85
C GLY A 90 -4.62 -15.11 -1.22
N GLY A 91 -4.91 -14.39 -2.31
CA GLY A 91 -4.12 -13.23 -2.75
C GLY A 91 -4.21 -12.02 -1.80
N ALA A 92 -5.40 -11.74 -1.27
CA ALA A 92 -5.57 -10.67 -0.28
C ALA A 92 -4.82 -11.03 1.02
N ARG A 93 -4.91 -12.28 1.48
CA ARG A 93 -4.19 -12.75 2.67
C ARG A 93 -2.67 -12.64 2.52
N LEU A 94 -2.12 -13.04 1.36
CA LEU A 94 -0.69 -12.90 1.08
C LEU A 94 -0.25 -11.43 1.11
N THR A 95 -1.02 -10.56 0.46
CA THR A 95 -0.77 -9.11 0.43
C THR A 95 -0.78 -8.51 1.83
N LEU A 96 -1.82 -8.78 2.63
CA LEU A 96 -1.94 -8.22 3.98
C LEU A 96 -0.92 -8.81 4.95
N GLY A 97 -0.50 -10.06 4.76
CA GLY A 97 0.61 -10.65 5.51
C GLY A 97 1.91 -9.88 5.26
N ALA A 98 2.25 -9.65 3.99
CA ALA A 98 3.42 -8.84 3.62
C ALA A 98 3.31 -7.40 4.14
N LEU A 99 2.14 -6.77 4.00
CA LEU A 99 1.89 -5.42 4.49
C LEU A 99 2.07 -5.32 6.02
N THR A 100 1.58 -6.32 6.77
CA THR A 100 1.75 -6.36 8.24
C THR A 100 3.22 -6.36 8.63
N VAL A 101 4.03 -7.16 7.95
CA VAL A 101 5.49 -7.18 8.18
C VAL A 101 6.09 -5.81 7.91
N ILE A 102 5.75 -5.18 6.78
CA ILE A 102 6.28 -3.87 6.40
C ILE A 102 5.87 -2.79 7.41
N ASP A 103 4.59 -2.74 7.80
CA ASP A 103 4.09 -1.75 8.74
C ASP A 103 4.74 -1.91 10.13
N VAL A 104 4.99 -3.14 10.59
CA VAL A 104 5.72 -3.39 11.85
C VAL A 104 7.17 -2.91 11.77
N HIS A 105 7.84 -3.07 10.63
CA HIS A 105 9.22 -2.58 10.45
C HIS A 105 9.29 -1.04 10.34
N GLY A 106 8.23 -0.39 9.88
CA GLY A 106 8.14 1.07 9.79
C GLY A 106 7.76 1.75 11.11
N ASN A 107 7.45 0.98 12.14
CA ASN A 107 6.99 1.47 13.44
C ASN A 107 8.11 1.72 14.45
#